data_AF-A0A2N5YQ58-F1
#
_entry.id   AF-A0A2N5YQ58-F1
#
_cell.length_a   1.000
_cell.length_b   1.000
_cell.length_c   1.000
_cell.angle_alpha   90.00
_cell.angle_beta   90.00
_cell.angle_gamma   90.00
#
_symmetry.space_group_name_H-M   'P 1'
#
loop_
_entity.id
_entity.type
_entity.pdbx_description
1 polymer ?
#
loop_
_entity_poly.entity_id
_entity_poly.type
_entity_poly.pdbx_seq_one_letter_code
_entity_poly.pdbx_strand_id
1 'polypeptide(L)'
;MSQNIIGAWLMGGRYIELKTVQTLDELEVAKPCIDMQDEGYNCEWSKELKIKQSFNEYLNAWIAIHILHHKFGFKGNIDTIFNMSVGYNLEGILQDNVQWFFEKMNNCESELKAKISEIEDIYPEIKNIDIPSQISDNITLSTMHGCPADEIESIASYLLSKKKLHTYVKLNPTLLGPEMLRNILNKTSNFKTNVPDIAFEHDLKYPDALNIISALQSVAKKENLQFGLKLTNTLESANNKDVFGSDVDMMYMSGSSLHPLSINMANKLNKDLKGEIPFSFSAGADAFNVSDVLACSFKTVTVSSDLLKPGGYMRLNQYFEEIQKSLDKTNAKDIQNLITTAAKNENLDSARAINLENYAKEVLE
;
A
#
# COMPACT_ATOMS: atom_id res chain seq x y z
N MET A 1 8.70 -5.35 15.10
CA MET A 1 7.77 -4.82 14.06
C MET A 1 6.83 -3.76 14.64
N SER A 2 6.29 -3.98 15.83
CA SER A 2 5.43 -3.04 16.55
C SER A 2 6.04 -1.65 16.72
N GLN A 3 7.33 -1.54 17.09
CA GLN A 3 8.02 -0.25 17.23
C GLN A 3 8.01 0.59 15.95
N ASN A 4 8.12 -0.06 14.78
CA ASN A 4 8.10 0.60 13.48
C ASN A 4 6.71 1.19 13.18
N ILE A 5 5.65 0.45 13.48
CA ILE A 5 4.27 0.92 13.34
C ILE A 5 4.01 2.11 14.27
N ILE A 6 4.43 1.99 15.54
CA ILE A 6 4.27 3.06 16.54
C ILE A 6 5.09 4.30 16.13
N GLY A 7 6.32 4.12 15.66
CA GLY A 7 7.19 5.19 15.18
C GLY A 7 6.58 5.93 13.99
N ALA A 8 6.04 5.21 13.02
CA ALA A 8 5.33 5.80 11.88
C ALA A 8 4.10 6.60 12.34
N TRP A 9 3.31 6.06 13.28
CA TRP A 9 2.14 6.75 13.82
C TRP A 9 2.49 8.03 14.60
N LEU A 10 3.53 7.98 15.44
CA LEU A 10 4.03 9.14 16.18
C LEU A 10 4.48 10.26 15.25
N MET A 11 5.01 9.93 14.08
CA MET A 11 5.42 10.88 13.05
C MET A 11 4.29 11.25 12.08
N GLY A 12 3.03 10.95 12.42
CA GLY A 12 1.84 11.38 11.69
C GLY A 12 1.25 10.37 10.70
N GLY A 13 1.85 9.20 10.53
CA GLY A 13 1.26 8.13 9.71
C GLY A 13 -0.10 7.68 10.26
N ARG A 14 -1.12 7.61 9.40
CA ARG A 14 -2.49 7.20 9.79
C ARG A 14 -3.05 6.01 9.02
N TYR A 15 -2.55 5.75 7.81
CA TYR A 15 -2.87 4.54 7.06
C TYR A 15 -1.64 3.63 7.07
N ILE A 16 -1.69 2.55 7.85
CA ILE A 16 -0.59 1.61 8.02
C ILE A 16 -0.93 0.33 7.27
N GLU A 17 -0.31 0.11 6.11
CA GLU A 17 -0.33 -1.18 5.43
C GLU A 17 0.55 -2.16 6.20
N LEU A 18 -0.09 -3.20 6.75
CA LEU A 18 0.59 -4.24 7.50
C LEU A 18 1.36 -5.15 6.54
N LYS A 19 2.44 -5.77 7.02
CA LYS A 19 3.24 -6.69 6.21
C LYS A 19 2.36 -7.84 5.72
N THR A 20 2.47 -8.14 4.42
CA THR A 20 1.73 -9.20 3.74
C THR A 20 1.88 -10.54 4.43
N VAL A 21 0.75 -11.17 4.75
CA VAL A 21 0.68 -12.56 5.23
C VAL A 21 0.39 -13.51 4.06
N GLN A 22 0.82 -14.75 4.22
CA GLN A 22 0.69 -15.82 3.23
C GLN A 22 0.90 -17.15 3.96
N THR A 23 0.38 -18.25 3.40
CA THR A 23 0.45 -19.57 4.02
C THR A 23 1.89 -20.04 4.27
N LEU A 24 2.79 -19.78 3.30
CA LEU A 24 4.21 -20.10 3.43
C LEU A 24 4.90 -19.01 4.28
N ASP A 25 4.94 -19.22 5.59
CA ASP A 25 5.45 -18.24 6.56
C ASP A 25 6.81 -18.60 7.17
N GLU A 26 7.45 -19.64 6.64
CA GLU A 26 8.84 -20.01 6.87
C GLU A 26 9.57 -20.05 5.53
N LEU A 27 10.39 -19.02 5.26
CA LEU A 27 11.13 -18.88 4.01
C LEU A 27 12.62 -18.70 4.31
N GLU A 28 13.45 -19.43 3.56
CA GLU A 28 14.86 -19.10 3.44
C GLU A 28 15.00 -18.00 2.40
N VAL A 29 15.52 -16.85 2.83
CA VAL A 29 15.70 -15.67 1.98
C VAL A 29 17.19 -15.38 1.90
N ALA A 30 17.72 -15.21 0.69
CA ALA A 30 19.09 -14.79 0.46
C ALA A 30 19.39 -13.47 1.21
N LYS A 31 20.53 -13.38 1.89
CA LYS A 31 20.92 -12.17 2.64
C LYS A 31 22.26 -11.62 2.14
N PRO A 32 22.39 -10.30 1.95
CA PRO A 32 21.35 -9.26 2.14
C PRO A 32 20.21 -9.40 1.11
N CYS A 33 18.98 -9.05 1.51
CA CYS A 33 17.79 -9.17 0.66
C CYS A 33 17.23 -7.83 0.18
N ILE A 34 17.79 -6.71 0.64
CA ILE A 34 17.34 -5.35 0.31
C ILE A 34 18.58 -4.49 0.08
N ASP A 35 18.59 -3.76 -1.04
CA ASP A 35 19.55 -2.73 -1.39
C ASP A 35 18.79 -1.42 -1.63
N MET A 36 18.86 -0.49 -0.66
CA MET A 36 18.15 0.79 -0.73
C MET A 36 19.14 1.92 -1.00
N GLN A 37 19.21 2.37 -2.25
CA GLN A 37 20.09 3.46 -2.69
C GLN A 37 19.26 4.65 -3.19
N ASP A 38 19.37 4.98 -4.47
CA ASP A 38 18.48 5.95 -5.11
C ASP A 38 17.13 5.29 -5.43
N GLU A 39 17.13 4.37 -6.40
CA GLU A 39 16.11 3.33 -6.48
C GLU A 39 16.39 2.21 -5.47
N GLY A 40 15.34 1.55 -5.00
CA GLY A 40 15.46 0.40 -4.11
C GLY A 40 15.32 -0.91 -4.86
N TYR A 41 16.03 -1.94 -4.43
CA TYR A 41 15.85 -3.31 -4.91
C TYR A 41 15.69 -4.26 -3.74
N ASN A 42 14.87 -5.29 -3.90
CA ASN A 42 14.84 -6.42 -2.98
C ASN A 42 14.87 -7.76 -3.73
N CYS A 43 15.30 -8.81 -3.04
CA CYS A 43 14.97 -10.18 -3.41
C CYS A 43 13.48 -10.40 -3.10
N GLU A 44 12.74 -11.09 -3.96
CA GLU A 44 11.27 -11.23 -3.98
C GLU A 44 10.62 -11.33 -2.59
N TRP A 45 11.23 -12.13 -1.72
CA TRP A 45 10.74 -12.44 -0.39
C TRP A 45 11.46 -11.61 0.68
N SER A 46 10.68 -11.01 1.57
CA SER A 46 11.21 -10.21 2.70
C SER A 46 10.36 -10.39 3.97
N LYS A 47 9.72 -11.54 4.12
CA LYS A 47 8.92 -11.86 5.31
C LYS A 47 9.81 -12.48 6.37
N GLU A 48 9.99 -11.77 7.48
CA GLU A 48 10.85 -12.20 8.58
C GLU A 48 10.10 -12.87 9.75
N LEU A 49 8.79 -12.65 9.86
CA LEU A 49 7.96 -13.13 10.96
C LEU A 49 6.90 -14.13 10.49
N LYS A 50 6.67 -15.16 11.30
CA LYS A 50 5.54 -16.10 11.13
C LYS A 50 4.22 -15.37 11.32
N ILE A 51 3.12 -15.89 10.77
CA ILE A 51 1.80 -15.23 10.81
C ILE A 51 1.38 -14.88 12.25
N LYS A 52 1.56 -15.81 13.20
CA LYS A 52 1.21 -15.59 14.61
C LYS A 52 2.07 -14.51 15.27
N GLN A 53 3.34 -14.42 14.89
CA GLN A 53 4.25 -13.38 15.38
C GLN A 53 3.87 -12.01 14.80
N SER A 54 3.56 -11.95 13.50
CA SER A 54 3.03 -10.74 12.86
C SER A 54 1.77 -10.23 13.56
N PHE A 55 0.77 -11.10 13.76
CA PHE A 55 -0.45 -10.74 14.50
C PHE A 55 -0.14 -10.18 15.89
N ASN A 56 0.74 -10.85 16.65
CA ASN A 56 1.12 -10.39 17.99
C ASN A 56 1.75 -8.98 17.96
N GLU A 57 2.61 -8.70 16.98
CA GLU A 57 3.21 -7.38 16.79
C GLU A 57 2.19 -6.32 16.38
N TYR A 58 1.19 -6.68 15.57
CA TYR A 58 0.10 -5.78 15.17
C TYR A 58 -0.78 -5.43 16.36
N LEU A 59 -1.18 -6.42 17.16
CA LEU A 59 -1.97 -6.19 18.38
C LEU A 59 -1.19 -5.37 19.41
N ASN A 60 0.11 -5.62 19.58
CA ASN A 60 0.97 -4.81 20.44
C ASN A 60 0.99 -3.33 19.99
N ALA A 61 1.15 -3.09 18.68
CA ALA A 61 1.12 -1.73 18.13
C ALA A 61 -0.26 -1.07 18.29
N TRP A 62 -1.34 -1.82 18.05
CA TRP A 62 -2.71 -1.34 18.22
C TRP A 62 -2.96 -0.85 19.65
N ILE A 63 -2.63 -1.68 20.64
CA ILE A 63 -2.76 -1.32 22.06
C ILE A 63 -1.88 -0.12 22.42
N ALA A 64 -0.60 -0.14 22.01
CA ALA A 64 0.33 0.93 22.31
C ALA A 64 -0.10 2.29 21.73
N ILE A 65 -0.64 2.32 20.51
CA ILE A 65 -1.17 3.54 19.88
C ILE A 65 -2.33 4.11 20.70
N HIS A 66 -3.25 3.28 21.20
CA HIS A 66 -4.38 3.73 22.02
C HIS A 66 -3.88 4.30 23.37
N ILE A 67 -2.91 3.63 23.99
CA ILE A 67 -2.26 4.12 25.21
C ILE A 67 -1.57 5.46 24.96
N LEU A 68 -0.82 5.60 23.87
CA LEU A 68 -0.09 6.83 23.54
C LEU A 68 -1.05 7.98 23.22
N HIS A 69 -2.12 7.72 22.47
CA HIS A 69 -3.16 8.71 22.20
C HIS A 69 -3.78 9.25 23.49
N HIS A 70 -4.13 8.35 24.43
CA HIS A 70 -4.60 8.72 25.75
C HIS A 70 -3.54 9.50 26.56
N LYS A 71 -2.32 8.96 26.64
CA LYS A 71 -1.23 9.53 27.45
C LYS A 71 -0.81 10.93 27.01
N PHE A 72 -0.88 11.23 25.71
CA PHE A 72 -0.61 12.56 25.18
C PHE A 72 -1.82 13.51 25.24
N GLY A 73 -2.97 13.04 25.72
CA GLY A 73 -4.18 13.85 25.84
C GLY A 73 -4.74 14.30 24.49
N PHE A 74 -4.54 13.49 23.44
CA PHE A 74 -5.11 13.79 22.12
C PHE A 74 -6.63 13.67 22.18
N LYS A 75 -7.31 14.61 21.52
CA LYS A 75 -8.77 14.70 21.51
C LYS A 75 -9.33 13.95 20.32
N GLY A 76 -10.53 13.39 20.49
CA GLY A 76 -11.25 12.72 19.41
C GLY A 76 -10.83 11.27 19.23
N ASN A 77 -11.12 10.74 18.04
CA ASN A 77 -10.76 9.38 17.65
C ASN A 77 -9.28 9.33 17.22
N ILE A 78 -8.69 8.14 17.29
CA ILE A 78 -7.31 7.90 16.89
C ILE A 78 -7.11 8.05 15.37
N ASP A 79 -8.19 7.94 14.59
CA ASP A 79 -8.23 8.10 13.12
C ASP A 79 -7.10 7.36 12.41
N THR A 80 -6.82 6.14 12.86
CA THR A 80 -5.75 5.28 12.33
C THR A 80 -6.36 4.00 11.77
N ILE A 81 -5.93 3.66 10.56
CA ILE A 81 -6.36 2.48 9.83
C ILE A 81 -5.18 1.52 9.74
N PHE A 82 -5.35 0.33 10.29
CA PHE A 82 -4.50 -0.81 9.94
C PHE A 82 -5.13 -1.50 8.73
N ASN A 83 -4.39 -1.54 7.63
CA ASN A 83 -4.80 -2.23 6.41
C ASN A 83 -4.10 -3.58 6.36
N MET A 84 -4.87 -4.66 6.39
CA MET A 84 -4.31 -6.00 6.18
C MET A 84 -3.68 -6.09 4.80
N SER A 85 -2.69 -6.96 4.64
CA SER A 85 -2.16 -7.32 3.34
C SER A 85 -2.06 -8.84 3.26
N VAL A 86 -2.56 -9.42 2.18
CA VAL A 86 -2.47 -10.86 1.91
C VAL A 86 -1.98 -11.08 0.49
N GLY A 87 -1.19 -12.13 0.28
CA GLY A 87 -0.76 -12.61 -1.03
C GLY A 87 -0.82 -14.13 -1.06
N TYR A 88 -0.19 -14.73 -2.08
CA TYR A 88 -0.28 -16.16 -2.44
C TYR A 88 -1.49 -16.50 -3.33
N ASN A 89 -1.66 -17.78 -3.64
CA ASN A 89 -2.82 -18.32 -4.35
C ASN A 89 -4.01 -18.53 -3.39
N LEU A 90 -5.21 -18.71 -3.94
CA LEU A 90 -6.46 -18.93 -3.23
C LEU A 90 -6.38 -20.14 -2.31
N GLU A 91 -5.82 -21.25 -2.79
CA GLU A 91 -5.64 -22.46 -1.99
C GLU A 91 -4.88 -22.18 -0.69
N GLY A 92 -3.78 -21.42 -0.77
CA GLY A 92 -3.00 -21.00 0.39
C GLY A 92 -3.74 -20.01 1.28
N ILE A 93 -4.52 -19.09 0.70
CA ILE A 93 -5.35 -18.16 1.46
C ILE A 93 -6.45 -18.90 2.23
N LEU A 94 -6.92 -20.04 1.73
CA LEU A 94 -7.92 -20.89 2.38
C LEU A 94 -7.33 -21.78 3.49
N GLN A 95 -6.00 -21.84 3.67
CA GLN A 95 -5.38 -22.63 4.72
C GLN A 95 -5.64 -22.08 6.12
N ASP A 96 -5.68 -22.98 7.11
CA ASP A 96 -6.07 -22.70 8.50
C ASP A 96 -5.28 -21.55 9.14
N ASN A 97 -3.98 -21.42 8.83
CA ASN A 97 -3.14 -20.36 9.39
C ASN A 97 -3.52 -18.96 8.88
N VAL A 98 -3.89 -18.82 7.60
CA VAL A 98 -4.36 -17.55 7.02
C VAL A 98 -5.81 -17.28 7.45
N GLN A 99 -6.65 -18.31 7.52
CA GLN A 99 -8.01 -18.18 8.04
C GLN A 99 -8.02 -17.72 9.50
N TRP A 100 -7.15 -18.31 10.34
CA TRP A 100 -6.92 -17.88 11.72
C TRP A 100 -6.52 -16.40 11.78
N PHE A 101 -5.65 -15.94 10.88
CA PHE A 101 -5.25 -14.53 10.84
C PHE A 101 -6.45 -13.61 10.57
N PHE A 102 -7.29 -13.92 9.59
CA PHE A 102 -8.50 -13.13 9.33
C PHE A 102 -9.46 -13.11 10.52
N GLU A 103 -9.66 -14.25 11.19
CA GLU A 103 -10.50 -14.33 12.38
C GLU A 103 -9.97 -13.43 13.50
N LYS A 104 -8.66 -13.45 13.75
CA LYS A 104 -8.03 -12.65 14.80
C LYS A 104 -7.94 -11.17 14.47
N MET A 105 -7.76 -10.79 13.21
CA MET A 105 -7.81 -9.38 12.81
C MET A 105 -9.25 -8.82 12.90
N ASN A 106 -10.27 -9.66 12.68
CA ASN A 106 -11.66 -9.27 12.81
C ASN A 106 -12.14 -9.21 14.27
N ASN A 107 -11.68 -10.13 15.13
CA ASN A 107 -11.96 -10.10 16.56
C ASN A 107 -10.86 -10.81 17.37
N CYS A 108 -10.12 -10.04 18.16
CA CYS A 108 -9.09 -10.53 19.08
C CYS A 108 -9.39 -10.24 20.56
N GLU A 109 -10.67 -10.20 20.96
CA GLU A 109 -11.07 -9.82 22.32
C GLU A 109 -10.35 -10.61 23.42
N SER A 110 -10.14 -11.92 23.22
CA SER A 110 -9.39 -12.75 24.17
C SER A 110 -7.93 -12.33 24.32
N GLU A 111 -7.23 -12.11 23.19
CA GLU A 111 -5.83 -11.73 23.16
C GLU A 111 -5.63 -10.30 23.66
N LEU A 112 -6.56 -9.40 23.32
CA LEU A 112 -6.59 -8.03 23.80
C LEU A 112 -6.73 -7.99 25.33
N LYS A 113 -7.70 -8.73 25.90
CA LYS A 113 -7.89 -8.81 27.36
C LYS A 113 -6.64 -9.33 28.07
N ALA A 114 -6.03 -10.40 27.56
CA ALA A 114 -4.81 -10.96 28.13
C ALA A 114 -3.68 -9.92 28.16
N LYS A 115 -3.45 -9.20 27.05
CA LYS A 115 -2.43 -8.15 26.98
C LYS A 115 -2.73 -6.94 27.84
N ILE A 116 -3.99 -6.55 27.97
CA ILE A 116 -4.41 -5.46 28.87
C ILE A 116 -4.07 -5.84 30.32
N SER A 117 -4.35 -7.08 30.74
CA SER A 117 -4.01 -7.56 32.08
C SER A 117 -2.49 -7.56 32.35
N GLU A 118 -1.67 -7.88 31.35
CA GLU A 118 -0.20 -7.86 31.50
C GLU A 118 0.39 -6.46 31.74
N ILE A 119 -0.30 -5.41 31.29
CA ILE A 119 0.20 -4.02 31.35
C ILE A 119 -0.52 -3.16 32.38
N GLU A 120 -1.56 -3.69 33.02
CA GLU A 120 -2.38 -2.99 34.00
C GLU A 120 -1.57 -2.43 35.17
N ASP A 121 -0.63 -3.21 35.71
CA ASP A 121 0.24 -2.77 36.82
C ASP A 121 1.19 -1.62 36.42
N ILE A 122 1.48 -1.49 35.12
CA ILE A 122 2.39 -0.48 34.57
C ILE A 122 1.62 0.78 34.15
N TYR A 123 0.42 0.60 33.59
CA TYR A 123 -0.45 1.68 33.11
C TYR A 123 -1.90 1.45 33.52
N PRO A 124 -2.28 1.70 34.79
CA PRO A 124 -3.60 1.36 35.32
C PRO A 124 -4.77 2.02 34.58
N GLU A 125 -4.52 3.18 33.98
CA GLU A 125 -5.49 3.96 33.20
C GLU A 125 -5.98 3.22 31.95
N ILE A 126 -5.29 2.16 31.51
CA ILE A 126 -5.70 1.37 30.34
C ILE A 126 -7.11 0.81 30.44
N LYS A 127 -7.59 0.54 31.66
CA LYS A 127 -8.97 0.07 31.90
C LYS A 127 -10.04 1.05 31.44
N ASN A 128 -9.67 2.33 31.33
CA ASN A 128 -10.57 3.40 30.91
C ASN A 128 -10.40 3.74 29.42
N ILE A 129 -9.51 3.05 28.72
CA ILE A 129 -9.29 3.23 27.28
C ILE A 129 -10.11 2.21 26.53
N ASP A 130 -11.01 2.69 25.67
CA ASP A 130 -11.72 1.83 24.73
C ASP A 130 -10.77 1.43 23.59
N ILE A 131 -10.38 0.16 23.54
CA ILE A 131 -9.55 -0.41 22.49
C ILE A 131 -10.41 -1.42 21.72
N PRO A 132 -10.72 -1.17 20.43
CA PRO A 132 -11.51 -2.10 19.64
C PRO A 132 -10.85 -3.46 19.52
N SER A 133 -11.62 -4.53 19.68
CA SER A 133 -11.16 -5.91 19.45
C SER A 133 -11.06 -6.27 17.98
N GLN A 134 -11.73 -5.53 17.09
CA GLN A 134 -11.51 -5.58 15.65
C GLN A 134 -10.34 -4.64 15.30
N ILE A 135 -9.25 -5.20 14.78
CA ILE A 135 -8.07 -4.43 14.37
C ILE A 135 -8.28 -3.87 12.96
N SER A 136 -8.93 -4.64 12.07
CA SER A 136 -9.11 -4.25 10.68
C SER A 136 -10.30 -4.94 10.02
N ASP A 137 -10.99 -4.19 9.17
CA ASP A 137 -12.11 -4.60 8.30
C ASP A 137 -11.77 -4.44 6.80
N ASN A 138 -10.51 -4.14 6.50
CA ASN A 138 -10.05 -3.80 5.16
C ASN A 138 -8.72 -4.47 4.82
N ILE A 139 -8.50 -4.73 3.54
CA ILE A 139 -7.39 -5.53 3.06
C ILE A 139 -6.89 -5.08 1.68
N THR A 140 -5.59 -5.19 1.49
CA THR A 140 -4.94 -5.13 0.19
C THR A 140 -4.56 -6.55 -0.24
N LEU A 141 -5.08 -7.00 -1.39
CA LEU A 141 -4.56 -8.16 -2.09
C LEU A 141 -3.27 -7.74 -2.80
N SER A 142 -2.13 -8.21 -2.31
CA SER A 142 -0.83 -8.02 -2.94
C SER A 142 -0.64 -9.10 -4.01
N THR A 143 -0.87 -8.75 -5.28
CA THR A 143 -0.68 -9.70 -6.38
C THR A 143 0.81 -10.00 -6.52
N MET A 144 1.18 -11.26 -6.39
CA MET A 144 2.55 -11.71 -6.68
C MET A 144 2.80 -11.56 -8.18
N HIS A 145 4.06 -11.38 -8.58
CA HIS A 145 4.43 -11.51 -9.97
C HIS A 145 4.09 -12.92 -10.46
N GLY A 146 3.47 -13.02 -11.63
CA GLY A 146 3.00 -14.28 -12.21
C GLY A 146 1.67 -14.80 -11.69
N CYS A 147 0.97 -14.03 -10.84
CA CYS A 147 -0.36 -14.43 -10.37
C CYS A 147 -1.36 -14.42 -11.54
N PRO A 148 -2.00 -15.57 -11.86
CA PRO A 148 -2.97 -15.64 -12.94
C PRO A 148 -4.19 -14.72 -12.74
N ALA A 149 -4.78 -14.28 -13.84
CA ALA A 149 -5.88 -13.31 -13.83
C ALA A 149 -7.13 -13.85 -13.10
N ASP A 150 -7.49 -15.11 -13.35
CA ASP A 150 -8.58 -15.83 -12.69
C ASP A 150 -8.32 -16.03 -11.19
N GLU A 151 -7.06 -16.21 -10.81
CA GLU A 151 -6.65 -16.33 -9.41
C GLU A 151 -6.84 -14.99 -8.66
N ILE A 152 -6.43 -13.87 -9.27
CA ILE A 152 -6.64 -12.52 -8.72
C ILE A 152 -8.13 -12.25 -8.51
N GLU A 153 -8.96 -12.52 -9.51
CA GLU A 153 -10.42 -12.33 -9.43
C GLU A 153 -11.05 -13.20 -8.35
N SER A 154 -10.65 -14.47 -8.28
CA SER A 154 -11.18 -15.44 -7.32
C SER A 154 -10.84 -15.06 -5.88
N ILE A 155 -9.59 -14.66 -5.61
CA ILE A 155 -9.16 -14.22 -4.29
C ILE A 155 -9.89 -12.93 -3.89
N ALA A 156 -9.90 -11.91 -4.74
CA ALA A 156 -10.56 -10.65 -4.42
C ALA A 156 -12.08 -10.82 -4.22
N SER A 157 -12.72 -11.65 -5.03
CA SER A 157 -14.13 -12.02 -4.87
C SER A 157 -14.38 -12.75 -3.56
N TYR A 158 -13.48 -13.63 -3.13
CA TYR A 158 -13.55 -14.31 -1.84
C TYR A 158 -13.43 -13.33 -0.67
N LEU A 159 -12.47 -12.40 -0.72
CA LEU A 159 -12.26 -11.37 0.31
C LEU A 159 -13.50 -10.47 0.46
N LEU A 160 -14.09 -10.03 -0.64
CA LEU A 160 -15.33 -9.23 -0.64
C LEU A 160 -16.54 -10.05 -0.18
N SER A 161 -16.81 -11.19 -0.81
CA SER A 161 -18.08 -11.90 -0.64
C SER A 161 -18.14 -12.82 0.57
N LYS A 162 -17.01 -13.47 0.94
CA LYS A 162 -16.94 -14.43 2.05
C LYS A 162 -16.35 -13.81 3.31
N LYS A 163 -15.28 -13.02 3.18
CA LYS A 163 -14.65 -12.35 4.33
C LYS A 163 -15.27 -11.00 4.69
N LYS A 164 -16.09 -10.44 3.80
CA LYS A 164 -16.76 -9.15 3.98
C LYS A 164 -15.77 -8.00 4.24
N LEU A 165 -14.61 -8.04 3.59
CA LEU A 165 -13.56 -7.03 3.76
C LEU A 165 -13.62 -5.99 2.64
N HIS A 166 -13.46 -4.72 3.00
CA HIS A 166 -13.15 -3.68 2.01
C HIS A 166 -11.81 -4.01 1.34
N THR A 167 -11.79 -4.12 0.02
CA THR A 167 -10.67 -4.78 -0.67
C THR A 167 -10.05 -3.89 -1.74
N TYR A 168 -8.74 -3.64 -1.63
CA TYR A 168 -7.94 -3.08 -2.72
C TYR A 168 -7.12 -4.18 -3.40
N VAL A 169 -7.06 -4.18 -4.72
CA VAL A 169 -6.14 -5.04 -5.48
C VAL A 169 -4.91 -4.22 -5.86
N LYS A 170 -3.73 -4.65 -5.40
CA LYS A 170 -2.46 -3.99 -5.70
C LYS A 170 -1.89 -4.55 -6.99
N LEU A 171 -1.78 -3.71 -8.01
CA LEU A 171 -1.38 -4.12 -9.36
C LEU A 171 0.14 -3.95 -9.56
N ASN A 172 0.71 -4.80 -10.42
CA ASN A 172 2.12 -4.73 -10.79
C ASN A 172 2.37 -3.62 -11.84
N PRO A 173 3.55 -2.97 -11.85
CA PRO A 173 3.87 -1.91 -12.81
C PRO A 173 3.87 -2.39 -14.28
N THR A 174 4.09 -3.69 -14.51
CA THR A 174 4.09 -4.38 -15.80
C THR A 174 2.77 -4.25 -16.58
N LEU A 175 1.67 -3.94 -15.89
CA LEU A 175 0.35 -3.71 -16.49
C LEU A 175 0.33 -2.55 -17.50
N LEU A 176 1.31 -1.62 -17.44
CA LEU A 176 1.52 -0.59 -18.47
C LEU A 176 1.89 -1.16 -19.85
N GLY A 177 2.39 -2.40 -19.88
CA GLY A 177 2.94 -3.04 -21.07
C GLY A 177 4.41 -2.68 -21.34
N PRO A 178 5.11 -3.52 -22.12
CA PRO A 178 6.57 -3.47 -22.26
C PRO A 178 7.10 -2.20 -22.91
N GLU A 179 6.43 -1.72 -23.96
CA GLU A 179 6.88 -0.55 -24.72
C GLU A 179 6.80 0.73 -23.88
N MET A 180 5.62 1.00 -23.30
CA MET A 180 5.39 2.20 -22.51
C MET A 180 6.23 2.20 -21.23
N LEU A 181 6.30 1.05 -20.54
CA LEU A 181 7.09 0.93 -19.31
C LEU A 181 8.57 1.22 -19.58
N ARG A 182 9.18 0.57 -20.58
CA ARG A 182 10.60 0.76 -20.90
C ARG A 182 10.88 2.16 -21.45
N ASN A 183 9.94 2.74 -22.21
CA ASN A 183 10.08 4.12 -22.67
C ASN A 183 10.16 5.08 -21.47
N ILE A 184 9.21 5.00 -20.54
CA ILE A 184 9.21 5.86 -19.34
C ILE A 184 10.46 5.58 -18.49
N LEU A 185 10.70 4.32 -18.13
CA LEU A 185 11.78 3.94 -17.21
C LEU A 185 13.16 4.26 -17.78
N ASN A 186 13.45 3.82 -19.01
CA ASN A 186 14.80 3.84 -19.55
C ASN A 186 15.09 5.05 -20.45
N LYS A 187 14.09 5.62 -21.13
CA LYS A 187 14.30 6.76 -22.05
C LYS A 187 14.03 8.09 -21.37
N THR A 188 12.88 8.20 -20.71
CA THR A 188 12.47 9.44 -20.05
C THR A 188 13.17 9.61 -18.71
N SER A 189 13.05 8.62 -17.82
CA SER A 189 13.60 8.68 -16.46
C SER A 189 15.06 8.21 -16.35
N ASN A 190 15.64 7.71 -17.45
CA ASN A 190 17.05 7.33 -17.57
C ASN A 190 17.56 6.29 -16.55
N PHE A 191 16.66 5.49 -15.96
CA PHE A 191 17.06 4.36 -15.12
C PHE A 191 17.62 3.24 -16.00
N LYS A 192 18.74 2.65 -15.58
CA LYS A 192 19.47 1.63 -16.37
C LYS A 192 18.96 0.21 -16.20
N THR A 193 17.91 0.05 -15.40
CA THR A 193 17.38 -1.24 -14.99
C THR A 193 16.78 -1.98 -16.18
N ASN A 194 17.19 -3.24 -16.33
CA ASN A 194 16.71 -4.10 -17.39
C ASN A 194 15.46 -4.85 -16.92
N VAL A 195 14.32 -4.55 -17.55
CA VAL A 195 13.06 -5.27 -17.33
C VAL A 195 12.90 -6.28 -18.46
N PRO A 196 13.11 -7.59 -18.24
CA PRO A 196 13.05 -8.59 -19.30
C PRO A 196 11.61 -8.82 -19.79
N ASP A 197 11.44 -9.40 -20.98
CA ASP A 197 10.09 -9.68 -21.53
C ASP A 197 9.30 -10.66 -20.66
N ILE A 198 9.99 -11.61 -20.01
CA ILE A 198 9.37 -12.59 -19.12
C ILE A 198 8.57 -11.94 -17.97
N ALA A 199 9.00 -10.79 -17.46
CA ALA A 199 8.29 -10.03 -16.41
C ALA A 199 6.89 -9.58 -16.87
N PHE A 200 6.69 -9.43 -18.17
CA PHE A 200 5.38 -9.12 -18.72
C PHE A 200 4.60 -10.38 -19.05
N GLU A 201 5.24 -11.45 -19.52
CA GLU A 201 4.57 -12.65 -20.06
C GLU A 201 3.62 -13.31 -19.08
N HIS A 202 4.04 -13.48 -17.82
CA HIS A 202 3.26 -14.14 -16.79
C HIS A 202 2.31 -13.21 -16.02
N ASP A 203 2.52 -11.90 -16.09
CA ASP A 203 1.74 -10.91 -15.34
C ASP A 203 0.41 -10.57 -16.03
N LEU A 204 -0.53 -10.05 -15.23
CA LEU A 204 -1.87 -9.64 -15.64
C LEU A 204 -1.84 -8.69 -16.85
N LYS A 205 -2.62 -9.01 -17.88
CA LYS A 205 -2.74 -8.18 -19.09
C LYS A 205 -3.79 -7.10 -18.92
N TYR A 206 -3.60 -5.98 -19.62
CA TYR A 206 -4.46 -4.81 -19.51
C TYR A 206 -5.95 -5.08 -19.83
N PRO A 207 -6.32 -5.79 -20.91
CA PRO A 207 -7.73 -6.10 -21.19
C PRO A 207 -8.38 -6.96 -20.09
N ASP A 208 -7.65 -7.96 -19.59
CA ASP A 208 -8.14 -8.84 -18.52
C ASP A 208 -8.31 -8.08 -17.21
N ALA A 209 -7.37 -7.17 -16.90
CA ALA A 209 -7.48 -6.30 -15.73
C ALA A 209 -8.78 -5.49 -15.75
N LEU A 210 -9.15 -4.88 -16.87
CA LEU A 210 -10.40 -4.11 -16.97
C LEU A 210 -11.64 -4.98 -16.72
N ASN A 211 -11.66 -6.21 -17.25
CA ASN A 211 -12.74 -7.16 -17.03
C ASN A 211 -12.87 -7.54 -15.54
N ILE A 212 -11.76 -7.89 -14.91
CA ILE A 212 -11.71 -8.27 -13.49
C ILE A 212 -12.12 -7.11 -12.60
N ILE A 213 -11.63 -5.90 -12.88
CA ILE A 213 -11.98 -4.68 -12.13
C ILE A 213 -13.50 -4.45 -12.17
N SER A 214 -14.11 -4.56 -13.35
CA SER A 214 -15.55 -4.39 -13.51
C SER A 214 -16.37 -5.47 -12.77
N ALA A 215 -15.90 -6.73 -12.81
CA ALA A 215 -16.53 -7.82 -12.07
C ALA A 215 -16.45 -7.59 -10.55
N LEU A 216 -15.28 -7.20 -10.03
CA LEU A 216 -15.06 -6.95 -8.61
C LEU A 216 -15.81 -5.72 -8.10
N GLN A 217 -15.96 -4.66 -8.92
CA GLN A 217 -16.86 -3.54 -8.61
C GLN A 217 -18.30 -4.02 -8.38
N SER A 218 -18.78 -4.92 -9.24
CA SER A 218 -20.13 -5.46 -9.15
C SER A 218 -20.31 -6.32 -7.89
N VAL A 219 -19.31 -7.14 -7.54
CA VAL A 219 -19.29 -7.91 -6.28
C VAL A 219 -19.31 -6.96 -5.08
N ALA A 220 -18.42 -5.98 -5.03
CA ALA A 220 -18.33 -5.04 -3.92
C ALA A 220 -19.64 -4.25 -3.71
N LYS A 221 -20.27 -3.79 -4.80
CA LYS A 221 -21.58 -3.12 -4.75
C LYS A 221 -22.68 -4.03 -4.20
N LYS A 222 -22.72 -5.29 -4.64
CA LYS A 222 -23.69 -6.29 -4.14
C LYS A 222 -23.52 -6.54 -2.63
N GLU A 223 -22.27 -6.56 -2.16
CA GLU A 223 -21.93 -6.84 -0.77
C GLU A 223 -21.92 -5.58 0.12
N ASN A 224 -22.21 -4.39 -0.44
CA ASN A 224 -22.12 -3.09 0.22
C ASN A 224 -20.73 -2.81 0.82
N LEU A 225 -19.68 -3.11 0.06
CA LEU A 225 -18.28 -2.90 0.43
C LEU A 225 -17.59 -1.96 -0.56
N GLN A 226 -16.51 -1.32 -0.10
CA GLN A 226 -15.57 -0.58 -0.95
C GLN A 226 -14.63 -1.54 -1.69
N PHE A 227 -14.41 -1.22 -2.97
CA PHE A 227 -13.39 -1.84 -3.81
C PHE A 227 -12.57 -0.75 -4.49
N GLY A 228 -11.27 -1.00 -4.67
CA GLY A 228 -10.37 -0.06 -5.32
C GLY A 228 -9.06 -0.70 -5.75
N LEU A 229 -8.17 0.12 -6.30
CA LEU A 229 -6.88 -0.33 -6.80
C LEU A 229 -5.74 0.32 -6.05
N LYS A 230 -4.66 -0.42 -5.87
CA LYS A 230 -3.41 0.10 -5.32
C LYS A 230 -2.31 0.06 -6.36
N LEU A 231 -1.66 1.21 -6.58
CA LEU A 231 -0.69 1.45 -7.64
C LEU A 231 0.65 1.89 -7.03
N THR A 232 1.67 1.05 -6.98
CA THR A 232 1.78 -0.32 -7.51
C THR A 232 2.59 -1.21 -6.56
N ASN A 233 2.71 -2.50 -6.91
CA ASN A 233 3.75 -3.36 -6.35
C ASN A 233 5.14 -2.99 -6.91
N THR A 234 6.19 -3.71 -6.49
CA THR A 234 7.53 -3.58 -7.06
C THR A 234 7.57 -3.99 -8.54
N LEU A 235 8.64 -3.62 -9.25
CA LEU A 235 8.86 -4.00 -10.65
C LEU A 235 9.94 -5.08 -10.75
N GLU A 236 9.55 -6.28 -11.16
CA GLU A 236 10.49 -7.36 -11.48
C GLU A 236 11.50 -6.91 -12.56
N SER A 237 12.78 -7.16 -12.31
CA SER A 237 13.91 -6.71 -13.13
C SER A 237 15.03 -7.74 -13.07
N ALA A 238 15.82 -7.84 -14.14
CA ALA A 238 17.03 -8.67 -14.12
C ALA A 238 18.00 -8.14 -13.08
N ASN A 239 18.54 -9.02 -12.23
CA ASN A 239 19.51 -8.61 -11.22
C ASN A 239 20.77 -8.05 -11.89
N ASN A 240 21.13 -6.83 -11.50
CA ASN A 240 22.31 -6.12 -11.97
C ASN A 240 23.21 -5.65 -10.80
N LYS A 241 22.99 -6.19 -9.60
CA LYS A 241 23.67 -5.81 -8.36
C LYS A 241 24.55 -6.95 -7.87
N ASP A 242 25.76 -6.62 -7.44
CA ASP A 242 26.69 -7.56 -6.81
C ASP A 242 26.41 -7.77 -5.31
N VAL A 243 25.40 -7.08 -4.75
CA VAL A 243 25.06 -7.11 -3.32
C VAL A 243 24.23 -8.33 -2.94
N PHE A 244 23.43 -8.86 -3.87
CA PHE A 244 22.59 -10.03 -3.65
C PHE A 244 23.38 -11.33 -3.87
N GLY A 245 22.83 -12.45 -3.38
CA GLY A 245 23.43 -13.76 -3.59
C GLY A 245 23.61 -14.08 -5.08
N SER A 246 24.65 -14.86 -5.42
CA SER A 246 24.93 -15.25 -6.81
C SER A 246 23.85 -16.14 -7.44
N ASP A 247 22.92 -16.63 -6.62
CA ASP A 247 21.73 -17.42 -6.97
C ASP A 247 20.48 -16.56 -7.23
N VAL A 248 20.60 -15.23 -7.14
CA VAL A 248 19.49 -14.29 -7.35
C VAL A 248 19.56 -13.72 -8.76
N ASP A 249 18.85 -14.33 -9.70
CA ASP A 249 18.81 -13.87 -11.10
C ASP A 249 17.88 -12.67 -11.31
N MET A 250 16.85 -12.54 -10.46
CA MET A 250 15.81 -11.50 -10.54
C MET A 250 15.74 -10.68 -9.26
N MET A 251 15.48 -9.39 -9.40
CA MET A 251 15.30 -8.45 -8.29
C MET A 251 14.08 -7.55 -8.54
N TYR A 252 13.60 -6.91 -7.48
CA TYR A 252 12.33 -6.19 -7.51
C TYR A 252 12.57 -4.73 -7.18
N MET A 253 12.44 -3.88 -8.20
CA MET A 253 12.68 -2.44 -8.12
C MET A 253 11.54 -1.74 -7.37
N SER A 254 11.90 -0.72 -6.59
CA SER A 254 11.02 0.17 -5.84
C SER A 254 11.57 1.60 -5.83
N GLY A 255 10.82 2.54 -5.25
CA GLY A 255 11.30 3.91 -5.03
C GLY A 255 10.89 4.87 -6.14
N SER A 256 11.62 5.99 -6.25
CA SER A 256 11.31 7.10 -7.16
C SER A 256 11.17 6.66 -8.63
N SER A 257 11.89 5.61 -9.03
CA SER A 257 11.80 5.01 -10.37
C SER A 257 10.41 4.52 -10.75
N LEU A 258 9.58 4.15 -9.78
CA LEU A 258 8.22 3.67 -10.04
C LEU A 258 7.18 4.79 -10.09
N HIS A 259 7.55 6.02 -9.70
CA HIS A 259 6.60 7.13 -9.57
C HIS A 259 6.01 7.53 -10.93
N PRO A 260 6.81 7.83 -11.99
CA PRO A 260 6.26 8.18 -13.30
C PRO A 260 5.43 7.05 -13.91
N LEU A 261 5.85 5.79 -13.71
CA LEU A 261 5.13 4.60 -14.16
C LEU A 261 3.75 4.53 -13.50
N SER A 262 3.67 4.67 -12.19
CA SER A 262 2.43 4.49 -11.44
C SER A 262 1.42 5.63 -11.67
N ILE A 263 1.90 6.87 -11.82
CA ILE A 263 1.04 8.00 -12.20
C ILE A 263 0.48 7.81 -13.62
N ASN A 264 1.30 7.38 -14.58
CA ASN A 264 0.83 7.12 -15.94
C ASN A 264 -0.13 5.92 -16.02
N MET A 265 0.10 4.88 -15.23
CA MET A 265 -0.84 3.77 -15.08
C MET A 265 -2.18 4.24 -14.51
N ALA A 266 -2.14 5.05 -13.45
CA ALA A 266 -3.34 5.62 -12.85
C ALA A 266 -4.12 6.47 -13.85
N ASN A 267 -3.45 7.33 -14.63
CA ASN A 267 -4.09 8.13 -15.67
C ASN A 267 -4.76 7.25 -16.74
N LYS A 268 -4.08 6.20 -17.20
CA LYS A 268 -4.62 5.26 -18.18
C LYS A 268 -5.87 4.53 -17.65
N LEU A 269 -5.78 3.97 -16.43
CA LEU A 269 -6.90 3.30 -15.78
C LEU A 269 -8.06 4.26 -15.49
N ASN A 270 -7.78 5.48 -15.04
CA ASN A 270 -8.81 6.49 -14.77
C ASN A 270 -9.62 6.83 -16.03
N LYS A 271 -8.97 6.93 -17.20
CA LYS A 271 -9.63 7.17 -18.48
C LYS A 271 -10.52 5.99 -18.89
N ASP A 272 -9.99 4.77 -18.83
CA ASP A 272 -10.71 3.57 -19.27
C ASP A 272 -11.85 3.18 -18.30
N LEU A 273 -11.71 3.50 -17.01
CA LEU A 273 -12.69 3.26 -15.94
C LEU A 273 -13.54 4.49 -15.58
N LYS A 274 -13.41 5.59 -16.35
CA LYS A 274 -14.20 6.82 -16.18
C LYS A 274 -14.16 7.44 -14.77
N GLY A 275 -13.07 7.24 -14.04
CA GLY A 275 -12.88 7.74 -12.68
C GLY A 275 -13.81 7.12 -11.62
N GLU A 276 -14.43 5.98 -11.90
CA GLU A 276 -15.40 5.33 -11.00
C GLU A 276 -14.73 4.54 -9.86
N ILE A 277 -13.41 4.36 -9.90
CA ILE A 277 -12.65 3.54 -8.96
C ILE A 277 -11.72 4.40 -8.10
N PRO A 278 -11.72 4.23 -6.76
CA PRO A 278 -10.74 4.87 -5.91
C PRO A 278 -9.36 4.20 -6.04
N PHE A 279 -8.31 5.01 -6.01
CA PHE A 279 -6.92 4.56 -6.02
C PHE A 279 -6.20 4.79 -4.68
N SER A 280 -5.29 3.87 -4.34
CA SER A 280 -4.22 4.02 -3.35
C SER A 280 -2.87 4.08 -4.05
N PHE A 281 -1.95 4.89 -3.55
CA PHE A 281 -0.62 5.07 -4.14
C PHE A 281 0.49 4.44 -3.27
N SER A 282 1.44 3.75 -3.89
CA SER A 282 2.58 3.10 -3.22
C SER A 282 3.87 3.03 -4.05
N ALA A 283 4.14 4.04 -4.87
CA ALA A 283 5.24 3.99 -5.83
C ALA A 283 6.07 5.28 -5.84
N GLY A 284 7.14 5.33 -5.06
CA GLY A 284 8.09 6.44 -5.09
C GLY A 284 7.58 7.77 -4.55
N ALA A 285 6.52 7.74 -3.72
CA ALA A 285 6.08 8.93 -3.02
C ALA A 285 7.17 9.46 -2.08
N ASP A 286 7.39 10.76 -2.12
CA ASP A 286 8.30 11.51 -1.26
C ASP A 286 7.65 12.82 -0.78
N ALA A 287 8.37 13.58 0.06
CA ALA A 287 7.87 14.84 0.59
C ALA A 287 7.55 15.87 -0.50
N PHE A 288 8.25 15.84 -1.64
CA PHE A 288 8.13 16.84 -2.69
C PHE A 288 7.00 16.53 -3.67
N ASN A 289 6.63 15.26 -3.82
CA ASN A 289 5.59 14.83 -4.75
C ASN A 289 4.26 14.46 -4.08
N VAL A 290 4.21 14.29 -2.75
CA VAL A 290 3.00 13.82 -2.06
C VAL A 290 1.79 14.74 -2.27
N SER A 291 2.01 16.05 -2.36
CA SER A 291 0.96 17.03 -2.60
C SER A 291 0.30 16.85 -3.98
N ASP A 292 1.08 16.57 -5.01
CA ASP A 292 0.58 16.33 -6.36
C ASP A 292 -0.15 14.99 -6.44
N VAL A 293 0.36 13.96 -5.77
CA VAL A 293 -0.33 12.67 -5.61
C VAL A 293 -1.69 12.88 -4.94
N LEU A 294 -1.77 13.66 -3.85
CA LEU A 294 -3.04 13.95 -3.19
C LEU A 294 -3.98 14.77 -4.09
N ALA A 295 -3.47 15.73 -4.86
CA ALA A 295 -4.25 16.49 -5.83
C ALA A 295 -4.79 15.63 -7.00
N CYS A 296 -4.15 14.49 -7.29
CA CYS A 296 -4.65 13.47 -8.21
C CYS A 296 -5.74 12.57 -7.59
N SER A 297 -6.16 12.84 -6.35
CA SER A 297 -7.24 12.15 -5.63
C SER A 297 -6.99 10.66 -5.32
N PHE A 298 -5.74 10.27 -5.18
CA PHE A 298 -5.41 9.03 -4.47
C PHE A 298 -5.93 9.15 -3.02
N LYS A 299 -6.72 8.16 -2.59
CA LYS A 299 -7.36 8.15 -1.27
C LYS A 299 -6.38 7.91 -0.14
N THR A 300 -5.33 7.13 -0.41
CA THR A 300 -4.26 6.84 0.54
C THR A 300 -2.92 6.84 -0.19
N VAL A 301 -1.89 7.30 0.50
CA VAL A 301 -0.50 7.28 0.03
C VAL A 301 0.31 6.52 1.07
N THR A 302 0.94 5.43 0.66
CA THR A 302 1.83 4.63 1.50
C THR A 302 3.26 4.75 1.01
N VAL A 303 4.20 4.85 1.95
CA VAL A 303 5.62 5.11 1.67
C VAL A 303 6.45 4.00 2.30
N SER A 304 7.43 3.48 1.56
CA SER A 304 8.39 2.49 2.07
C SER A 304 9.82 2.90 1.77
N SER A 305 10.20 2.97 0.49
CA SER A 305 11.59 3.20 0.06
C SER A 305 12.18 4.49 0.64
N ASP A 306 11.42 5.58 0.66
CA ASP A 306 11.89 6.85 1.25
C ASP A 306 12.09 6.75 2.77
N LEU A 307 11.24 6.02 3.49
CA LEU A 307 11.39 5.79 4.94
C LEU A 307 12.53 4.84 5.30
N LEU A 308 13.04 4.05 4.34
CA LEU A 308 14.21 3.20 4.53
C LEU A 308 15.53 3.97 4.34
N LYS A 309 15.47 5.21 3.82
CA LYS A 309 16.63 6.11 3.68
C LYS A 309 16.93 6.83 5.01
N PRO A 310 18.12 7.44 5.17
CA PRO A 310 18.46 8.22 6.36
C PRO A 310 17.38 9.23 6.75
N GLY A 311 17.09 9.29 8.06
CA GLY A 311 15.98 10.04 8.65
C GLY A 311 14.81 9.16 9.07
N GLY A 312 14.60 8.00 8.42
CA GLY A 312 13.57 7.05 8.83
C GLY A 312 12.17 7.66 8.86
N TYR A 313 11.41 7.35 9.92
CA TYR A 313 10.07 7.89 10.13
C TYR A 313 10.02 9.42 10.29
N MET A 314 11.12 10.07 10.73
CA MET A 314 11.14 11.53 10.90
C MET A 314 11.02 12.28 9.57
N ARG A 315 11.31 11.62 8.44
CA ARG A 315 11.10 12.20 7.10
C ARG A 315 9.66 12.63 6.88
N LEU A 316 8.67 11.96 7.52
CA LEU A 316 7.25 12.32 7.42
C LEU A 316 6.95 13.76 7.86
N ASN A 317 7.75 14.36 8.74
CA ASN A 317 7.58 15.78 9.09
C ASN A 317 7.66 16.68 7.86
N GLN A 318 8.61 16.40 6.96
CA GLN A 318 8.77 17.16 5.72
C GLN A 318 7.57 16.95 4.77
N TYR A 319 6.96 15.76 4.76
CA TYR A 319 5.75 15.53 3.96
C TYR A 319 4.63 16.46 4.42
N PHE A 320 4.40 16.57 5.74
CA PHE A 320 3.38 17.46 6.26
C PHE A 320 3.70 18.94 6.01
N GLU A 321 4.96 19.34 6.08
CA GLU A 321 5.37 20.70 5.72
C GLU A 321 5.07 21.02 4.24
N GLU A 322 5.40 20.12 3.31
CA GLU A 322 5.15 20.31 1.88
C GLU A 322 3.64 20.23 1.54
N ILE A 323 2.88 19.37 2.22
CA ILE A 323 1.40 19.36 2.12
C ILE A 323 0.83 20.69 2.59
N GLN A 324 1.25 21.20 3.74
CA GLN A 324 0.76 22.47 4.27
C GLN A 324 1.12 23.63 3.34
N LYS A 325 2.35 23.67 2.81
CA LYS A 325 2.76 24.68 1.81
C LYS A 325 1.87 24.64 0.57
N SER A 326 1.51 23.45 0.09
CA SER A 326 0.62 23.29 -1.07
C SER A 326 -0.81 23.78 -0.78
N LEU A 327 -1.34 23.44 0.39
CA LEU A 327 -2.64 23.94 0.86
C LEU A 327 -2.65 25.47 0.96
N ASP A 328 -1.63 26.07 1.58
CA ASP A 328 -1.52 27.52 1.74
C ASP A 328 -1.37 28.24 0.40
N LYS A 329 -0.51 27.73 -0.49
CA LYS A 329 -0.29 28.28 -1.84
C LYS A 329 -1.57 28.31 -2.67
N THR A 330 -2.45 27.32 -2.49
CA THR A 330 -3.72 27.21 -3.20
C THR A 330 -4.91 27.74 -2.41
N ASN A 331 -4.69 28.22 -1.18
CA ASN A 331 -5.73 28.60 -0.22
C ASN A 331 -6.79 27.49 -0.01
N ALA A 332 -6.36 26.23 -0.08
CA ALA A 332 -7.20 25.06 0.13
C ALA A 332 -7.30 24.73 1.62
N LYS A 333 -8.51 24.39 2.08
CA LYS A 333 -8.78 24.07 3.50
C LYS A 333 -8.58 22.60 3.84
N ASP A 334 -8.65 21.75 2.83
CA ASP A 334 -8.55 20.30 2.92
C ASP A 334 -8.13 19.74 1.55
N ILE A 335 -7.95 18.43 1.48
CA ILE A 335 -7.54 17.73 0.24
C ILE A 335 -8.61 17.84 -0.86
N GLN A 336 -9.90 17.89 -0.53
CA GLN A 336 -10.94 18.05 -1.56
C GLN A 336 -10.87 19.43 -2.22
N ASN A 337 -10.64 20.47 -1.42
CA ASN A 337 -10.39 21.83 -1.90
C ASN A 337 -9.09 21.89 -2.68
N LEU A 338 -8.03 21.19 -2.26
CA LEU A 338 -6.77 21.13 -3.01
C LEU A 338 -6.98 20.58 -4.43
N ILE A 339 -7.78 19.51 -4.56
CA ILE A 339 -8.08 18.91 -5.87
C ILE A 339 -8.74 19.94 -6.78
N THR A 340 -9.77 20.66 -6.32
CA THR A 340 -10.51 21.62 -7.15
C THR A 340 -9.71 22.88 -7.45
N THR A 341 -8.93 23.40 -6.50
CA THR A 341 -8.11 24.61 -6.69
C THR A 341 -6.91 24.34 -7.59
N ALA A 342 -6.22 23.21 -7.44
CA ALA A 342 -5.11 22.81 -8.30
C ALA A 342 -5.55 22.67 -9.77
N ALA A 343 -6.73 22.07 -9.99
CA ALA A 343 -7.31 21.91 -11.32
C ALA A 343 -7.92 23.21 -11.88
N LYS A 344 -8.11 24.24 -11.03
CA LYS A 344 -8.94 25.42 -11.31
C LYS A 344 -10.34 25.04 -11.82
N ASN A 345 -10.93 24.02 -11.21
CA ASN A 345 -12.22 23.46 -11.60
C ASN A 345 -13.02 23.08 -10.34
N GLU A 346 -14.19 23.68 -10.16
CA GLU A 346 -15.05 23.44 -9.00
C GLU A 346 -15.73 22.06 -9.03
N ASN A 347 -15.88 21.45 -10.21
CA ASN A 347 -16.42 20.10 -10.32
C ASN A 347 -15.34 19.10 -9.91
N LEU A 348 -15.53 18.46 -8.76
CA LEU A 348 -14.54 17.56 -8.16
C LEU A 348 -14.15 16.41 -9.09
N ASP A 349 -15.10 15.75 -9.76
CA ASP A 349 -14.80 14.61 -10.64
C ASP A 349 -13.96 15.04 -11.86
N SER A 350 -14.28 16.20 -12.45
CA SER A 350 -13.50 16.76 -13.55
C SER A 350 -12.11 17.23 -13.09
N ALA A 351 -12.04 17.85 -11.90
CA ALA A 351 -10.79 18.31 -11.31
C ALA A 351 -9.79 17.17 -11.08
N ARG A 352 -10.28 16.02 -10.58
CA ARG A 352 -9.47 14.81 -10.39
C ARG A 352 -8.80 14.36 -11.69
N ALA A 353 -9.59 14.24 -12.75
CA ALA A 353 -9.10 13.80 -14.06
C ALA A 353 -8.10 14.80 -14.66
N ILE A 354 -8.36 16.11 -14.52
CA ILE A 354 -7.47 17.18 -15.00
C ILE A 354 -6.11 17.12 -14.29
N ASN A 355 -6.11 17.05 -12.95
CA ASN A 355 -4.87 16.99 -12.17
C ASN A 355 -4.06 15.75 -12.53
N LEU A 356 -4.70 14.59 -12.59
CA LEU A 356 -4.02 13.34 -12.93
C LEU A 356 -3.46 13.34 -14.36
N GLU A 357 -4.18 13.90 -15.33
CA GLU A 357 -3.67 14.01 -16.70
C GLU A 357 -2.48 14.97 -16.79
N ASN A 358 -2.55 16.12 -16.13
CA ASN A 358 -1.47 17.11 -16.13
C ASN A 358 -0.24 16.54 -15.45
N TYR A 359 -0.40 15.95 -14.27
CA TYR A 359 0.70 15.40 -13.50
C TYR A 359 1.34 14.20 -14.21
N ALA A 360 0.55 13.37 -14.90
CA ALA A 360 1.09 12.29 -15.74
C ALA A 360 1.99 12.77 -16.89
N LYS A 361 1.79 13.98 -17.40
CA LYS A 361 2.68 14.61 -18.39
C LYS A 361 3.91 15.20 -17.70
N GLU A 362 3.72 15.91 -16.59
CA GLU A 362 4.80 16.55 -15.83
C GLU A 362 5.87 15.55 -15.37
N VAL A 363 5.47 14.39 -14.86
CA VAL A 363 6.43 13.35 -14.41
C VAL A 363 7.23 12.68 -15.55
N LEU A 364 6.99 13.08 -16.80
CA LEU A 364 7.71 12.63 -17.98
C LEU A 364 8.62 13.73 -18.59
N GLU A 365 8.64 14.92 -18.01
CA GLU A 365 9.54 16.03 -18.37
C GLU A 365 10.76 16.05 -17.44
#